data_AF-A0A1V5MRE6-F1
#
_entry.id   AF-A0A1V5MRE6-F1
#
_cell.length_a   1.000
_cell.length_b   1.000
_cell.length_c   1.000
_cell.angle_alpha   90.00
_cell.angle_beta   90.00
_cell.angle_gamma   90.00
#
_symmetry.space_group_name_H-M   'P 1'
#
loop_
_entity.id
_entity.type
_entity.pdbx_description
1 polymer ?
#
loop_
_entity_poly.entity_id
_entity_poly.type
_entity_poly.pdbx_seq_one_letter_code
_entity_poly.pdbx_strand_id
1 'polypeptide(L)'
;MAEKIGGLLLRAAMQTDKFIRWSGHSKQPLAGLSHGASGFALAFGRLYHATGTKRYKEVVKKILNYEQYLFDPTRQNWPDLRDFILEQEGGQPAFPTAWSHGASGIGLARLELLKCGIRCQAVQNDLDIALNTCLQEGFNDGYSLCFGRFGNLELLLNYADFTGNLAMKQRCLTLADMQLKEGLDKQFLLQGGGLRSPGLMNGVTGIAYQCLRLHDSTQVPSLLTAAL
;
A
#
# COMPACT_ATOMS: atom_id res chain seq x y z
N MET A 1 11.16 -6.83 22.91
CA MET A 1 9.69 -6.73 22.75
C MET A 1 9.23 -7.05 21.32
N ALA A 2 9.80 -6.42 20.29
CA ALA A 2 9.40 -6.61 18.89
C ALA A 2 9.50 -8.07 18.39
N GLU A 3 10.59 -8.79 18.67
CA GLU A 3 10.72 -10.21 18.28
C GLU A 3 9.67 -11.13 18.93
N LYS A 4 9.24 -10.81 20.17
CA LYS A 4 8.18 -11.55 20.88
C LYS A 4 6.83 -11.39 20.17
N ILE A 5 6.53 -10.17 19.69
CA ILE A 5 5.34 -9.89 18.88
C ILE A 5 5.45 -10.60 17.52
N GLY A 6 6.61 -10.55 16.86
CA GLY A 6 6.85 -11.31 15.63
C GLY A 6 6.61 -12.82 15.80
N GLY A 7 7.03 -13.39 16.93
CA GLY A 7 6.73 -14.78 17.28
C GLY A 7 5.24 -15.08 17.48
N LEU A 8 4.49 -14.15 18.07
CA LEU A 8 3.02 -14.27 18.21
C LEU A 8 2.33 -14.22 16.84
N LEU A 9 2.73 -13.28 15.98
CA LEU A 9 2.19 -13.17 14.61
C LEU A 9 2.44 -14.45 13.81
N LEU A 10 3.64 -15.02 13.88
CA LEU A 10 3.93 -16.29 13.20
C LEU A 10 3.09 -17.44 13.72
N ARG A 11 2.86 -17.54 15.03
CA ARG A 11 1.99 -18.60 15.59
C ARG A 11 0.55 -18.51 15.11
N ALA A 12 0.06 -17.29 14.85
CA ALA A 12 -1.28 -17.07 14.30
C ALA A 12 -1.37 -17.24 12.77
N ALA A 13 -0.24 -17.43 12.09
CA ALA A 13 -0.22 -17.54 10.64
C ALA A 13 -0.64 -18.93 10.16
N MET A 14 -1.32 -18.98 9.03
CA MET A 14 -1.42 -20.19 8.21
C MET A 14 -0.11 -20.36 7.45
N GLN A 15 0.61 -21.44 7.73
CA GLN A 15 1.95 -21.70 7.19
C GLN A 15 1.97 -22.98 6.37
N THR A 16 2.61 -22.91 5.21
CA THR A 16 3.02 -24.06 4.40
C THR A 16 4.51 -23.94 4.07
N ASP A 17 5.05 -24.91 3.33
CA ASP A 17 6.43 -24.80 2.84
C ASP A 17 6.63 -23.56 1.97
N LYS A 18 5.61 -23.19 1.18
CA LYS A 18 5.69 -22.09 0.20
C LYS A 18 5.15 -20.76 0.70
N PHE A 19 4.12 -20.77 1.56
CA PHE A 19 3.34 -19.59 1.91
C PHE A 19 3.28 -19.35 3.43
N ILE A 20 3.30 -18.07 3.81
CA ILE A 20 2.88 -17.61 5.14
C ILE A 20 1.82 -16.54 4.91
N ARG A 21 0.63 -16.71 5.51
CA ARG A 21 -0.51 -15.83 5.32
C ARG A 21 -1.41 -15.80 6.55
N TRP A 22 -2.24 -14.77 6.66
CA TRP A 22 -3.15 -14.57 7.78
C TRP A 22 -4.57 -14.39 7.27
N SER A 23 -5.51 -15.11 7.86
CA SER A 23 -6.92 -14.73 7.82
C SER A 23 -7.18 -13.72 8.92
N GLY A 24 -8.20 -12.89 8.72
CA GLY A 24 -8.56 -11.84 9.67
C GLY A 24 -9.88 -11.23 9.27
N HIS A 25 -9.83 -10.14 8.50
CA HIS A 25 -11.01 -9.40 8.05
C HIS A 25 -11.79 -10.07 6.90
N SER A 26 -11.31 -11.20 6.40
CA SER A 26 -11.96 -12.03 5.39
C SER A 26 -11.65 -13.50 5.67
N LYS A 27 -12.52 -14.39 5.21
CA LYS A 27 -12.24 -15.84 5.19
C LYS A 27 -10.96 -16.14 4.40
N GLN A 28 -10.74 -15.42 3.30
CA GLN A 28 -9.54 -15.56 2.49
C GLN A 28 -8.45 -14.59 2.96
N PRO A 29 -7.19 -15.04 3.06
CA PRO A 29 -6.07 -14.14 3.32
C PRO A 29 -5.95 -13.08 2.21
N LEU A 30 -5.71 -11.83 2.61
CA LEU A 30 -5.67 -10.68 1.70
C LEU A 30 -4.24 -10.34 1.29
N ALA A 31 -4.05 -9.65 0.15
CA ALA A 31 -2.75 -9.15 -0.28
C ALA A 31 -2.38 -7.76 0.31
N GLY A 32 -3.37 -6.86 0.41
CA GLY A 32 -3.17 -5.43 0.70
C GLY A 32 -2.41 -5.06 1.98
N LEU A 33 -2.01 -3.79 2.08
CA LEU A 33 -1.15 -3.31 3.16
C LEU A 33 -1.87 -3.20 4.52
N SER A 34 -3.15 -2.79 4.56
CA SER A 34 -3.85 -2.57 5.84
C SER A 34 -4.19 -3.86 6.59
N HIS A 35 -4.62 -4.89 5.86
CA HIS A 35 -5.19 -6.11 6.44
C HIS A 35 -4.65 -7.40 5.81
N GLY A 36 -3.64 -7.30 4.95
CA GLY A 36 -3.13 -8.41 4.15
C GLY A 36 -1.63 -8.60 4.24
N ALA A 37 -1.15 -9.47 3.35
CA ALA A 37 0.21 -9.96 3.25
C ALA A 37 1.25 -8.84 3.23
N SER A 38 1.06 -7.78 2.45
CA SER A 38 1.99 -6.65 2.37
C SER A 38 2.25 -5.97 3.70
N GLY A 39 1.23 -5.82 4.56
CA GLY A 39 1.39 -5.25 5.91
C GLY A 39 2.29 -6.12 6.79
N PHE A 40 2.07 -7.43 6.76
CA PHE A 40 2.92 -8.38 7.49
C PHE A 40 4.33 -8.45 6.90
N ALA A 41 4.48 -8.44 5.57
CA ALA A 41 5.77 -8.42 4.90
C ALA A 41 6.59 -7.22 5.35
N LEU A 42 5.99 -6.02 5.38
CA LEU A 42 6.64 -4.80 5.87
C LEU A 42 7.07 -4.93 7.34
N ALA A 43 6.20 -5.43 8.21
CA ALA A 43 6.51 -5.63 9.63
C ALA A 43 7.70 -6.59 9.84
N PHE A 44 7.71 -7.74 9.15
CA PHE A 44 8.83 -8.69 9.22
C PHE A 44 10.10 -8.17 8.53
N GLY A 45 9.96 -7.37 7.47
CA GLY A 45 11.07 -6.69 6.82
C GLY A 45 11.78 -5.72 7.76
N ARG A 46 11.02 -4.99 8.58
CA ARG A 46 11.57 -4.10 9.61
C ARG A 46 12.17 -4.86 10.79
N LEU A 47 11.56 -5.97 11.22
CA LEU A 47 12.19 -6.86 12.19
C LEU A 47 13.55 -7.36 11.68
N TYR A 48 13.62 -7.80 10.43
CA TYR A 48 14.89 -8.17 9.80
C TYR A 48 15.89 -7.01 9.80
N HIS A 49 15.47 -5.81 9.39
CA HIS A 49 16.33 -4.63 9.36
C HIS A 49 16.89 -4.29 10.75
N ALA A 50 16.04 -4.34 11.79
CA ALA A 50 16.41 -3.98 13.15
C ALA A 50 17.29 -5.03 13.86
N THR A 51 17.11 -6.32 13.57
CA THR A 51 17.78 -7.40 14.32
C THR A 51 18.86 -8.15 13.52
N GLY A 52 18.85 -8.05 12.18
CA GLY A 52 19.70 -8.86 11.30
C GLY A 52 19.32 -10.35 11.24
N THR A 53 18.26 -10.77 11.92
CA THR A 53 17.87 -12.19 12.03
C THR A 53 17.36 -12.71 10.68
N LYS A 54 18.17 -13.52 9.99
CA LYS A 54 17.88 -14.06 8.63
C LYS A 54 16.53 -14.78 8.51
N ARG A 55 16.05 -15.40 9.60
CA ARG A 55 14.73 -16.04 9.65
C ARG A 55 13.60 -15.09 9.20
N TYR A 56 13.66 -13.82 9.58
CA TYR A 56 12.61 -12.85 9.21
C TYR A 56 12.64 -12.52 7.71
N LYS A 57 13.81 -12.52 7.07
CA LYS A 57 13.92 -12.41 5.62
C LYS A 57 13.28 -13.60 4.90
N GLU A 58 13.45 -14.81 5.43
CA GLU A 58 12.80 -16.02 4.88
C GLU A 58 11.27 -15.99 5.08
N VAL A 59 10.81 -15.46 6.21
CA VAL A 59 9.38 -15.21 6.44
C VAL A 59 8.83 -14.25 5.37
N VAL A 60 9.48 -13.11 5.14
CA VAL A 60 9.07 -12.16 4.11
C VAL A 60 8.95 -12.84 2.75
N LYS A 61 9.94 -13.62 2.32
CA LYS A 61 9.88 -14.36 1.04
C LYS A 61 8.62 -15.23 0.93
N LYS A 62 8.26 -15.99 1.97
CA LYS A 62 7.06 -16.83 1.95
C LYS A 62 5.76 -16.02 1.91
N ILE A 63 5.76 -14.81 2.47
CA ILE A 63 4.61 -13.89 2.37
C ILE A 63 4.51 -13.37 0.92
N LEU A 64 5.62 -12.92 0.34
CA LEU A 64 5.66 -12.43 -1.05
C LEU A 64 5.26 -13.51 -2.06
N ASN A 65 5.65 -14.76 -1.84
CA ASN A 65 5.23 -15.89 -2.67
C ASN A 65 3.70 -16.04 -2.70
N TYR A 66 3.02 -15.74 -1.60
CA TYR A 66 1.56 -15.77 -1.55
C TYR A 66 0.94 -14.63 -2.36
N GLU A 67 1.49 -13.42 -2.28
CA GLU A 67 1.03 -12.29 -3.11
C GLU A 67 1.28 -12.55 -4.59
N GLN A 68 2.42 -13.16 -4.95
CA GLN A 68 2.70 -13.56 -6.32
C GLN A 68 1.73 -14.64 -6.81
N TYR A 69 1.29 -15.55 -5.94
CA TYR A 69 0.26 -16.52 -6.27
C TYR A 69 -1.11 -15.87 -6.53
N LEU A 70 -1.42 -14.76 -5.85
CA LEU A 70 -2.66 -14.01 -6.05
C LEU A 70 -2.62 -13.05 -7.26
N PHE A 71 -1.44 -12.68 -7.74
CA PHE A 71 -1.27 -11.70 -8.80
C PHE A 71 -1.96 -12.12 -10.10
N ASP A 72 -2.72 -11.20 -10.70
CA ASP A 72 -3.34 -11.41 -12.01
C ASP A 72 -2.50 -10.70 -13.09
N PRO A 73 -1.84 -11.45 -14.00
CA PRO A 73 -0.99 -10.87 -15.04
C PRO A 73 -1.78 -10.15 -16.15
N THR A 74 -3.06 -10.45 -16.33
CA THR A 74 -3.90 -9.74 -17.31
C THR A 74 -4.28 -8.36 -16.78
N ARG A 75 -4.60 -8.29 -15.48
CA ARG A 75 -4.96 -7.04 -14.79
C ARG A 75 -3.76 -6.22 -14.35
N GLN A 76 -2.57 -6.81 -14.30
CA GLN A 76 -1.36 -6.20 -13.73
C GLN A 76 -1.60 -5.71 -12.29
N ASN A 77 -2.38 -6.45 -11.50
CA ASN A 77 -2.78 -6.05 -10.16
C ASN A 77 -3.11 -7.26 -9.28
N TRP A 78 -3.32 -7.01 -7.98
CA TRP A 78 -3.71 -8.00 -6.98
C TRP A 78 -5.19 -7.88 -6.65
N PRO A 79 -5.90 -9.02 -6.50
CA PRO A 79 -7.32 -9.04 -6.21
C PRO A 79 -7.62 -8.63 -4.77
N ASP A 80 -8.77 -7.99 -4.58
CA ASP A 80 -9.42 -7.88 -3.29
C ASP A 80 -10.35 -9.06 -3.05
N LEU A 81 -9.99 -9.90 -2.07
CA LEU A 81 -10.69 -11.14 -1.72
C LEU A 81 -11.58 -10.98 -0.48
N ARG A 82 -11.99 -9.75 -0.13
CA ARG A 82 -12.94 -9.54 0.95
C ARG A 82 -14.30 -10.13 0.57
N ASP A 83 -14.92 -10.85 1.50
CA ASP A 83 -16.14 -11.62 1.25
C ASP A 83 -17.26 -10.75 0.64
N PHE A 84 -17.47 -9.53 1.18
CA PHE A 84 -18.51 -8.62 0.67
C PHE A 84 -18.24 -8.11 -0.75
N ILE A 85 -16.98 -8.00 -1.18
CA ILE A 85 -16.63 -7.63 -2.56
C ILE A 85 -16.99 -8.77 -3.50
N LEU A 86 -16.61 -10.00 -3.14
CA LEU A 86 -16.94 -11.19 -3.92
C LEU A 86 -18.46 -11.38 -4.04
N GLU A 87 -19.21 -11.14 -2.96
CA GLU A 87 -20.68 -11.21 -2.98
C GLU A 87 -21.31 -10.15 -3.89
N GLN A 88 -20.79 -8.92 -3.88
CA GLN A 88 -21.28 -7.83 -4.73
C GLN A 88 -21.00 -8.05 -6.22
N GLU A 89 -19.84 -8.63 -6.54
CA GLU A 89 -19.34 -8.81 -7.91
C GLU A 89 -19.61 -10.22 -8.48
N GLY A 90 -20.62 -10.92 -7.96
CA GLY A 90 -21.03 -12.24 -8.49
C GLY A 90 -19.94 -13.32 -8.39
N GLY A 91 -19.11 -13.25 -7.37
CA GLY A 91 -17.98 -14.14 -7.10
C GLY A 91 -16.67 -13.72 -7.75
N GLN A 92 -16.62 -12.60 -8.47
CA GLN A 92 -15.39 -12.08 -9.06
C GLN A 92 -14.68 -11.11 -8.11
N PRO A 93 -13.34 -11.13 -8.01
CA PRO A 93 -12.62 -10.14 -7.22
C PRO A 93 -12.52 -8.80 -7.94
N ALA A 94 -12.50 -7.72 -7.16
CA ALA A 94 -12.11 -6.40 -7.64
C ALA A 94 -10.58 -6.25 -7.67
N PHE A 95 -10.07 -5.32 -8.48
CA PHE A 95 -8.64 -5.01 -8.60
C PHE A 95 -8.38 -3.53 -8.27
N PRO A 96 -8.39 -3.17 -6.98
CA PRO A 96 -8.31 -1.80 -6.54
C PRO A 96 -6.89 -1.23 -6.71
N THR A 97 -6.81 0.10 -6.79
CA THR A 97 -5.56 0.85 -6.70
C THR A 97 -5.63 1.79 -5.50
N ALA A 98 -5.38 1.24 -4.32
CA ALA A 98 -5.46 1.96 -3.06
C ALA A 98 -4.32 1.59 -2.10
N TRP A 99 -4.02 2.47 -1.14
CA TRP A 99 -3.05 2.21 -0.08
C TRP A 99 -3.45 1.01 0.80
N SER A 100 -4.71 0.94 1.23
CA SER A 100 -5.15 -0.10 2.15
C SER A 100 -5.22 -1.49 1.50
N HIS A 101 -5.67 -1.54 0.24
CA HIS A 101 -5.86 -2.75 -0.56
C HIS A 101 -5.63 -2.43 -2.03
N GLY A 102 -4.63 -3.06 -2.66
CA GLY A 102 -4.33 -2.87 -4.07
C GLY A 102 -2.91 -2.41 -4.38
N ALA A 103 -2.67 -2.12 -5.66
CA ALA A 103 -1.34 -1.84 -6.21
C ALA A 103 -0.56 -0.78 -5.42
N SER A 104 -1.18 0.36 -5.07
CA SER A 104 -0.47 1.46 -4.40
C SER A 104 0.13 1.05 -3.05
N GLY A 105 -0.66 0.41 -2.18
CA GLY A 105 -0.19 -0.09 -0.89
C GLY A 105 0.86 -1.18 -0.99
N ILE A 106 0.68 -2.11 -1.93
CA ILE A 106 1.62 -3.20 -2.18
C ILE A 106 2.95 -2.63 -2.67
N GLY A 107 2.92 -1.71 -3.63
CA GLY A 107 4.11 -1.00 -4.12
C GLY A 107 4.83 -0.25 -3.00
N LEU A 108 4.10 0.42 -2.11
CA LEU A 108 4.69 1.12 -0.98
C LEU A 108 5.38 0.13 -0.03
N ALA A 109 4.78 -1.04 0.21
CA ALA A 109 5.41 -2.13 0.94
C ALA A 109 6.72 -2.59 0.28
N ARG A 110 6.72 -2.80 -1.04
CA ARG A 110 7.92 -3.21 -1.79
C ARG A 110 9.05 -2.20 -1.67
N LEU A 111 8.73 -0.91 -1.82
CA LEU A 111 9.71 0.15 -1.66
C LEU A 111 10.33 0.16 -0.25
N GLU A 112 9.51 0.01 0.79
CA GLU A 112 9.98 -0.06 2.17
C GLU A 112 10.81 -1.33 2.44
N LEU A 113 10.48 -2.46 1.80
CA LEU A 113 11.29 -3.68 1.87
C LEU A 113 12.68 -3.47 1.25
N LEU A 114 12.79 -2.73 0.15
CA LEU A 114 14.09 -2.36 -0.43
C LEU A 114 14.92 -1.51 0.55
N LYS A 115 14.29 -0.55 1.25
CA LYS A 115 14.93 0.26 2.31
C LYS A 115 15.41 -0.62 3.48
N CYS A 116 14.65 -1.65 3.83
CA CYS A 116 15.02 -2.65 4.84
C CYS A 116 16.14 -3.62 4.43
N GLY A 117 16.65 -3.52 3.19
CA GLY A 117 17.70 -4.42 2.67
C GLY A 117 17.17 -5.74 2.10
N ILE A 118 15.86 -5.88 1.92
CA ILE A 118 15.23 -7.03 1.26
C ILE A 118 15.19 -6.74 -0.25
N ARG A 119 16.33 -6.95 -0.90
CA ARG A 119 16.53 -6.72 -2.33
C ARG A 119 16.50 -8.05 -3.08
N CYS A 120 15.49 -8.24 -3.92
CA CYS A 120 15.41 -9.33 -4.89
C CYS A 120 14.55 -8.91 -6.09
N GLN A 121 14.67 -9.65 -7.21
CA GLN A 121 13.99 -9.32 -8.45
C GLN A 121 12.46 -9.27 -8.29
N ALA A 122 11.89 -10.17 -7.47
CA ALA A 122 10.44 -10.18 -7.23
C ALA A 122 9.95 -8.86 -6.59
N VAL A 123 10.68 -8.33 -5.60
CA VAL A 123 10.33 -7.05 -4.95
C VAL A 123 10.41 -5.89 -5.95
N GLN A 124 11.43 -5.87 -6.80
CA GLN A 124 11.57 -4.82 -7.83
C GLN A 124 10.47 -4.92 -8.89
N ASN A 125 10.19 -6.12 -9.40
CA ASN A 125 9.14 -6.33 -10.39
C ASN A 125 7.76 -5.92 -9.86
N ASP A 126 7.42 -6.34 -8.63
CA ASP A 126 6.17 -5.96 -7.99
C ASP A 126 6.07 -4.44 -7.80
N LEU A 127 7.18 -3.78 -7.44
CA LEU A 127 7.23 -2.32 -7.31
C LEU A 127 6.99 -1.62 -8.66
N ASP A 128 7.64 -2.09 -9.73
CA ASP A 128 7.50 -1.50 -11.06
C ASP A 128 6.07 -1.68 -11.60
N ILE A 129 5.47 -2.87 -11.40
CA ILE A 129 4.06 -3.13 -11.71
C ILE A 129 3.16 -2.20 -10.92
N ALA A 130 3.34 -2.13 -9.59
CA ALA A 130 2.52 -1.29 -8.73
C ALA A 130 2.60 0.20 -9.09
N LEU A 131 3.78 0.71 -9.45
CA LEU A 131 3.97 2.08 -9.92
C LEU A 131 3.20 2.34 -11.22
N ASN A 132 3.31 1.43 -12.19
CA ASN A 132 2.62 1.55 -13.47
C ASN A 132 1.10 1.51 -13.30
N THR A 133 0.58 0.54 -12.55
CA THR A 133 -0.86 0.42 -12.24
C THR A 133 -1.35 1.64 -11.47
N CYS A 134 -0.59 2.14 -10.49
CA CYS A 134 -0.92 3.37 -9.77
C CYS A 134 -1.03 4.60 -10.67
N LEU A 135 -0.13 4.72 -11.64
CA LEU A 135 -0.12 5.84 -12.59
C LEU A 135 -1.25 5.76 -13.63
N GLN A 136 -1.69 4.56 -13.98
CA GLN A 136 -2.75 4.34 -14.98
C GLN A 136 -4.15 4.44 -14.36
N GLU A 137 -4.34 3.90 -13.16
CA GLU A 137 -5.68 3.66 -12.60
C GLU A 137 -5.93 4.37 -11.25
N GLY A 138 -4.87 4.82 -10.56
CA GLY A 138 -4.95 5.28 -9.16
C GLY A 138 -5.57 6.65 -8.93
N PHE A 139 -6.03 7.34 -9.97
CA PHE A 139 -6.52 8.73 -9.87
C PHE A 139 -7.98 8.91 -10.29
N ASN A 140 -8.77 7.83 -10.22
CA ASN A 140 -10.19 7.83 -10.60
C ASN A 140 -11.15 7.89 -9.41
N ASP A 141 -10.74 7.45 -8.21
CA ASP A 141 -11.61 7.30 -7.03
C ASP A 141 -11.72 8.55 -6.13
N GLY A 142 -12.14 8.41 -4.88
CA GLY A 142 -12.24 9.51 -3.91
C GLY A 142 -10.88 10.08 -3.48
N TYR A 143 -10.86 11.15 -2.67
CA TYR A 143 -9.62 11.88 -2.33
C TYR A 143 -8.91 11.41 -1.06
N SER A 144 -9.42 10.39 -0.35
CA SER A 144 -8.89 9.98 0.96
C SER A 144 -7.45 9.45 0.92
N LEU A 145 -6.83 9.29 2.10
CA LEU A 145 -5.55 8.60 2.24
C LEU A 145 -5.70 7.08 2.18
N CYS A 146 -6.78 6.54 2.74
CA CYS A 146 -6.92 5.08 2.91
C CYS A 146 -7.14 4.34 1.58
N PHE A 147 -7.96 4.93 0.70
CA PHE A 147 -8.38 4.30 -0.56
C PHE A 147 -8.53 5.30 -1.71
N GLY A 148 -7.95 6.49 -1.55
CA GLY A 148 -8.14 7.58 -2.48
C GLY A 148 -6.87 8.10 -3.12
N ARG A 149 -7.07 9.07 -4.00
CA ARG A 149 -6.05 9.66 -4.87
C ARG A 149 -4.87 10.24 -4.08
N PHE A 150 -5.12 10.87 -2.91
CA PHE A 150 -4.04 11.43 -2.09
C PHE A 150 -3.23 10.36 -1.37
N GLY A 151 -3.83 9.24 -1.01
CA GLY A 151 -3.08 8.07 -0.55
C GLY A 151 -2.19 7.49 -1.64
N ASN A 152 -2.68 7.46 -2.88
CA ASN A 152 -1.93 6.90 -4.00
C ASN A 152 -0.70 7.73 -4.39
N LEU A 153 -0.71 9.04 -4.15
CA LEU A 153 0.47 9.90 -4.32
C LEU A 153 1.65 9.46 -3.44
N GLU A 154 1.41 8.80 -2.30
CA GLU A 154 2.49 8.38 -1.41
C GLU A 154 3.43 7.37 -2.04
N LEU A 155 2.93 6.46 -2.89
CA LEU A 155 3.81 5.54 -3.61
C LEU A 155 4.77 6.32 -4.53
N LEU A 156 4.24 7.26 -5.31
CA LEU A 156 5.04 8.04 -6.27
C LEU A 156 6.06 8.94 -5.56
N LEU A 157 5.63 9.64 -4.51
CA LEU A 157 6.48 10.55 -3.75
C LEU A 157 7.60 9.79 -3.03
N ASN A 158 7.27 8.71 -2.31
CA ASN A 158 8.28 7.91 -1.63
C ASN A 158 9.27 7.28 -2.61
N TYR A 159 8.80 6.81 -3.77
CA TYR A 159 9.69 6.26 -4.80
C TYR A 159 10.64 7.33 -5.33
N ALA A 160 10.12 8.51 -5.66
CA ALA A 160 10.92 9.61 -6.18
C ALA A 160 11.98 10.05 -5.18
N ASP A 161 11.61 10.20 -3.89
CA ASP A 161 12.54 10.58 -2.84
C ASP A 161 13.60 9.49 -2.58
N PHE A 162 13.22 8.20 -2.58
CA PHE A 162 14.16 7.10 -2.38
C PHE A 162 15.17 6.94 -3.52
N THR A 163 14.73 7.17 -4.76
CA THR A 163 15.56 6.96 -5.96
C THR A 163 16.26 8.22 -6.45
N GLY A 164 15.89 9.40 -5.93
CA GLY A 164 16.30 10.69 -6.49
C GLY A 164 15.70 10.97 -7.88
N ASN A 165 14.62 10.29 -8.26
CA ASN A 165 14.01 10.43 -9.59
C ASN A 165 13.19 11.73 -9.70
N LEU A 166 13.85 12.79 -10.19
CA LEU A 166 13.25 14.11 -10.36
C LEU A 166 12.06 14.12 -11.32
N ALA A 167 12.07 13.28 -12.37
CA ALA A 167 10.95 13.20 -13.31
C ALA A 167 9.70 12.61 -12.65
N MET A 168 9.85 11.56 -11.84
CA MET A 168 8.74 11.01 -11.05
C MET A 168 8.25 12.02 -10.00
N LYS A 169 9.16 12.75 -9.34
CA LYS A 169 8.79 13.81 -8.39
C LYS A 169 7.93 14.87 -9.06
N GLN A 170 8.37 15.39 -10.21
CA GLN A 170 7.60 16.38 -10.97
C GLN A 170 6.25 15.82 -11.41
N ARG A 171 6.19 14.57 -11.89
CA ARG A 171 4.94 13.92 -12.29
C ARG A 171 3.97 13.78 -11.10
N CYS A 172 4.47 13.39 -9.93
CA CYS A 172 3.70 13.30 -8.70
C CYS A 172 3.09 14.66 -8.31
N LEU A 173 3.88 15.74 -8.33
CA LEU A 173 3.41 17.10 -8.03
C LEU A 173 2.37 17.60 -9.05
N THR A 174 2.59 17.37 -10.35
CA THR A 174 1.60 17.72 -11.38
C THR A 174 0.27 16.97 -11.18
N LEU A 175 0.33 15.66 -10.85
CA LEU A 175 -0.87 14.89 -10.52
C LEU A 175 -1.56 15.46 -9.29
N ALA A 176 -0.81 15.76 -8.23
CA ALA A 176 -1.33 16.34 -7.01
C ALA A 176 -2.06 17.67 -7.25
N ASP A 177 -1.47 18.57 -8.03
CA ASP A 177 -2.08 19.86 -8.39
C ASP A 177 -3.40 19.68 -9.13
N MET A 178 -3.48 18.73 -10.07
CA MET A 178 -4.72 18.42 -10.77
C MET A 178 -5.80 17.91 -9.80
N GLN A 179 -5.44 16.99 -8.90
CA GLN A 179 -6.38 16.44 -7.92
C GLN A 179 -6.83 17.47 -6.88
N LEU A 180 -5.93 18.37 -6.48
CA LEU A 180 -6.22 19.46 -5.55
C LEU A 180 -7.19 20.47 -6.15
N LYS A 181 -6.97 20.88 -7.40
CA LYS A 181 -7.89 21.79 -8.13
C LYS A 181 -9.28 21.16 -8.26
N GLU A 182 -9.36 19.94 -8.76
CA GLU A 182 -10.64 19.23 -8.90
C GLU A 182 -11.34 19.04 -7.54
N GLY A 183 -10.58 18.69 -6.50
CA GLY A 183 -11.10 18.49 -5.16
C GLY A 183 -11.61 19.79 -4.53
N LEU A 184 -10.95 20.94 -4.77
CA LEU A 184 -11.44 22.24 -4.33
C LEU A 184 -12.76 22.61 -5.02
N ASP A 185 -12.86 22.41 -6.34
CA ASP A 185 -14.08 22.65 -7.12
C ASP A 185 -15.24 21.77 -6.63
N LYS A 186 -14.96 20.50 -6.35
CA LYS A 186 -15.94 19.52 -5.83
C LYS A 186 -16.05 19.54 -4.30
N GLN A 187 -15.43 20.52 -3.64
CA GLN A 187 -15.44 20.71 -2.19
C GLN A 187 -15.01 19.49 -1.36
N PHE A 188 -14.24 18.56 -1.92
CA PHE A 188 -13.80 17.32 -1.25
C PHE A 188 -14.94 16.52 -0.62
N LEU A 189 -16.13 16.54 -1.23
CA LEU A 189 -17.26 15.75 -0.75
C LEU A 189 -16.92 14.25 -0.87
N LEU A 190 -17.40 13.46 0.09
CA LEU A 190 -17.30 12.01 0.00
C LEU A 190 -18.09 11.53 -1.23
N GLN A 191 -17.65 10.42 -1.84
CA GLN A 191 -18.45 9.78 -2.88
C GLN A 191 -19.86 9.51 -2.34
N GLY A 192 -20.89 10.04 -3.00
CA GLY A 192 -22.28 10.03 -2.52
C GLY A 192 -22.82 11.38 -2.00
N GLY A 193 -22.05 12.48 -2.05
CA GLY A 193 -22.57 13.84 -1.85
C GLY A 193 -22.76 14.28 -0.38
N GLY A 194 -22.08 13.63 0.57
CA GLY A 194 -22.17 13.95 2.00
C GLY A 194 -21.18 15.02 2.50
N LEU A 195 -21.32 15.40 3.78
CA LEU A 195 -20.44 16.33 4.52
C LEU A 195 -18.96 15.90 4.48
N ARG A 196 -18.05 16.87 4.55
CA ARG A 196 -16.60 16.63 4.71
C ARG A 196 -16.35 15.88 6.02
N SER A 197 -15.75 14.70 5.94
CA SER A 197 -15.24 14.02 7.13
C SER A 197 -13.96 14.71 7.61
N PRO A 198 -13.82 15.08 8.89
CA PRO A 198 -12.58 15.63 9.45
C PRO A 198 -11.53 14.55 9.74
N GLY A 199 -11.79 13.28 9.40
CA GLY A 199 -10.89 12.17 9.70
C GLY A 199 -9.55 12.25 8.96
N LEU A 200 -8.50 11.70 9.58
CA LEU A 200 -7.16 11.63 8.98
C LEU A 200 -7.12 10.67 7.78
N MET A 201 -7.60 9.43 7.93
CA MET A 201 -7.47 8.43 6.87
C MET A 201 -8.51 8.59 5.75
N ASN A 202 -9.71 9.03 6.08
CA ASN A 202 -10.88 9.05 5.19
C ASN A 202 -11.45 10.45 4.95
N GLY A 203 -10.75 11.50 5.35
CA GLY A 203 -11.28 12.85 5.41
C GLY A 203 -10.30 13.92 4.97
N VAL A 204 -10.75 15.17 5.03
CA VAL A 204 -10.03 16.35 4.51
C VAL A 204 -8.75 16.66 5.29
N THR A 205 -8.66 16.25 6.55
CA THR A 205 -7.44 16.38 7.36
C THR A 205 -6.30 15.57 6.76
N GLY A 206 -6.57 14.38 6.22
CA GLY A 206 -5.57 13.58 5.51
C GLY A 206 -5.10 14.23 4.22
N ILE A 207 -6.03 14.83 3.48
CA ILE A 207 -5.72 15.57 2.25
C ILE A 207 -4.80 16.75 2.57
N ALA A 208 -5.14 17.54 3.59
CA ALA A 208 -4.30 18.64 4.05
C ALA A 208 -2.91 18.17 4.51
N TYR A 209 -2.84 17.08 5.27
CA TYR A 209 -1.56 16.47 5.66
C TYR A 209 -0.73 16.08 4.44
N GLN A 210 -1.36 15.46 3.44
CA GLN A 210 -0.66 15.06 2.22
C GLN A 210 -0.17 16.26 1.41
N CYS A 211 -0.93 17.37 1.35
CA CYS A 211 -0.47 18.61 0.75
C CYS A 211 0.79 19.16 1.45
N LEU A 212 0.82 19.16 2.78
CA LEU A 212 2.02 19.55 3.55
C LEU A 212 3.20 18.63 3.22
N ARG A 213 2.95 17.34 3.08
CA ARG A 213 3.98 16.37 2.71
C ARG A 213 4.51 16.52 1.30
N LEU A 214 3.65 16.84 0.33
CA LEU A 214 4.05 17.14 -1.05
C LEU A 214 4.88 18.42 -1.14
N HIS A 215 4.62 19.38 -0.26
CA HIS A 215 5.42 20.60 -0.15
C HIS A 215 6.83 20.31 0.39
N ASP A 216 6.93 19.55 1.48
CA ASP A 216 8.20 19.15 2.07
C ASP A 216 8.14 17.77 2.74
N SER A 217 8.56 16.75 1.98
CA SER A 217 8.57 15.35 2.44
C SER A 217 9.71 15.03 3.41
N THR A 218 10.65 15.97 3.61
CA THR A 218 11.76 15.82 4.57
C THR A 218 11.35 16.24 5.98
N GLN A 219 10.44 17.22 6.09
CA GLN A 219 9.92 17.73 7.35
C GLN A 219 8.61 17.07 7.78
N VAL A 220 7.84 16.56 6.81
CA VAL A 220 6.53 15.93 7.07
C VAL A 220 6.62 14.41 6.77
N PRO A 221 6.61 13.55 7.81
CA PRO A 221 6.80 12.12 7.63
C PRO A 221 5.64 11.46 6.90
N SER A 222 5.89 10.31 6.27
CA SER A 222 4.80 9.52 5.68
C SER A 222 4.03 8.80 6.78
N LEU A 223 2.72 9.05 6.87
CA LEU A 223 1.83 8.27 7.74
C LEU A 223 1.55 6.87 7.17
N LEU A 224 1.72 6.71 5.86
CA LEU A 224 1.28 5.54 5.10
C LEU A 224 2.35 4.45 4.98
N THR A 225 3.62 4.78 5.23
CA THR A 225 4.67 3.77 5.38
C THR A 225 4.73 3.20 6.79
N ALA A 226 4.05 3.82 7.77
CA ALA A 226 4.21 3.56 9.20
C ALA A 226 5.67 3.67 9.68
N ALA A 227 6.56 4.35 8.95
CA ALA A 227 7.95 4.59 9.36
C ALA A 227 7.97 5.58 10.54
N LEU A 228 8.81 5.31 11.54
CA LEU A 228 9.12 6.25 12.62
C LEU A 228 10.31 7.11 12.23
#